data_AF-A0A4U1J9R7-F1
#
_entry.id   AF-A0A4U1J9R7-F1
#
_cell.length_a   1.000
_cell.length_b   1.000
_cell.length_c   1.000
_cell.angle_alpha   90.00
_cell.angle_beta   90.00
_cell.angle_gamma   90.00
#
_symmetry.space_group_name_H-M   'P 1'
#
loop_
_entity.id
_entity.type
_entity.pdbx_description
1 polymer ?
#
loop_
_entity_poly.entity_id
_entity_poly.type
_entity_poly.pdbx_seq_one_letter_code
_entity_poly.pdbx_strand_id
1 'polypeptide(L)'
;MEPEEIAFIERINAVFLSEELDFEEAVREYRRIEEEFVERAGDNEHHVVETRRRITEWLLSEALRDEQPHEVCREIWHELLERGFSGIENRHWMSGIYARCCQMNGEFEAGLAVIEPLIAEAEQGLADPTLPPNPRAFYEQELTRDCKIRDELKAGIRG
;
A
#
# COMPACT_ATOMS: atom_id res chain seq x y z
N MET A 1 -23.08 0.29 -2.43
CA MET A 1 -21.91 -0.31 -3.08
C MET A 1 -22.43 -1.10 -4.26
N GLU A 2 -21.89 -0.87 -5.45
CA GLU A 2 -22.36 -1.49 -6.69
C GLU A 2 -22.10 -3.01 -6.68
N PRO A 3 -22.91 -3.83 -7.37
CA PRO A 3 -22.71 -5.29 -7.42
C PRO A 3 -21.32 -5.72 -7.92
N GLU A 4 -20.75 -4.99 -8.88
CA GLU A 4 -19.41 -5.29 -9.39
C GLU A 4 -18.31 -5.02 -8.35
N GLU A 5 -18.45 -3.94 -7.58
CA GLU A 5 -17.53 -3.60 -6.50
C GLU A 5 -17.57 -4.64 -5.38
N ILE A 6 -18.77 -5.15 -5.04
CA ILE A 6 -18.93 -6.26 -4.11
C ILE A 6 -18.20 -7.50 -4.63
N ALA A 7 -18.42 -7.89 -5.89
CA ALA A 7 -17.79 -9.06 -6.47
C ALA A 7 -16.26 -8.93 -6.54
N PHE A 8 -15.74 -7.73 -6.78
CA PHE A 8 -14.31 -7.46 -6.74
C PHE A 8 -13.75 -7.69 -5.33
N ILE A 9 -14.33 -7.02 -4.32
CA ILE A 9 -13.90 -7.14 -2.92
C ILE A 9 -13.98 -8.59 -2.44
N GLU A 10 -15.06 -9.32 -2.76
CA GLU A 10 -15.22 -10.72 -2.35
C GLU A 10 -14.09 -11.60 -2.89
N ARG A 11 -13.69 -11.41 -4.15
CA ARG A 11 -12.62 -12.21 -4.76
C ARG A 11 -11.25 -11.86 -4.23
N ILE A 12 -10.96 -10.59 -4.04
CA ILE A 12 -9.73 -10.13 -3.40
C ILE A 12 -9.60 -10.71 -1.99
N ASN A 13 -10.67 -10.62 -1.19
CA ASN A 13 -10.69 -11.15 0.16
C ASN A 13 -10.56 -12.68 0.17
N ALA A 14 -11.13 -13.39 -0.81
CA ALA A 14 -10.97 -14.83 -0.92
C ALA A 14 -9.51 -15.25 -1.14
N VAL A 15 -8.73 -14.47 -1.90
CA VAL A 15 -7.28 -14.68 -2.03
C VAL A 15 -6.57 -14.31 -0.73
N PHE A 16 -6.79 -13.10 -0.22
CA PHE A 16 -6.10 -12.57 0.96
C PHE A 16 -6.33 -13.37 2.25
N LEU A 17 -7.51 -13.97 2.41
CA LEU A 17 -7.87 -14.75 3.60
C LEU A 17 -7.60 -16.25 3.42
N SER A 18 -7.08 -16.67 2.27
CA SER A 18 -6.74 -18.07 2.04
C SER A 18 -5.49 -18.45 2.84
N GLU A 19 -5.59 -19.50 3.65
CA GLU A 19 -4.44 -20.13 4.30
C GLU A 19 -3.76 -21.18 3.40
N GLU A 20 -4.35 -21.47 2.23
CA GLU A 20 -3.91 -22.55 1.34
C GLU A 20 -2.96 -22.07 0.24
N LEU A 21 -2.98 -20.77 -0.08
CA LEU A 21 -2.19 -20.22 -1.18
C LEU A 21 -0.82 -19.76 -0.67
N ASP A 22 0.24 -20.14 -1.38
CA ASP A 22 1.52 -19.47 -1.23
C ASP A 22 1.55 -18.12 -1.97
N PHE A 23 2.61 -17.33 -1.73
CA PHE A 23 2.76 -16.01 -2.34
C PHE A 23 2.68 -16.05 -3.88
N GLU A 24 3.28 -17.04 -4.54
CA GLU A 24 3.29 -17.13 -6.00
C GLU A 24 1.89 -17.46 -6.54
N GLU A 25 1.17 -18.34 -5.84
CA GLU A 25 -0.23 -18.64 -6.10
C GLU A 25 -1.13 -17.42 -5.90
N ALA A 26 -0.97 -16.69 -4.79
CA ALA A 26 -1.70 -15.46 -4.52
C ALA A 26 -1.46 -14.41 -5.61
N VAL A 27 -0.19 -14.21 -6.03
CA VAL A 27 0.16 -13.31 -7.14
C VAL A 27 -0.58 -13.70 -8.42
N ARG A 28 -0.57 -14.99 -8.78
CA ARG A 28 -1.29 -15.47 -9.98
C ARG A 28 -2.78 -15.22 -9.89
N GLU A 29 -3.41 -15.45 -8.75
CA GLU A 29 -4.84 -15.20 -8.56
C GLU A 29 -5.17 -13.70 -8.61
N TYR A 30 -4.36 -12.85 -7.97
CA TYR A 30 -4.52 -11.39 -8.06
C TYR A 30 -4.40 -10.89 -9.50
N ARG A 31 -3.41 -11.34 -10.27
CA ARG A 31 -3.28 -10.95 -11.68
C ARG A 31 -4.44 -11.44 -12.54
N ARG A 32 -4.98 -12.64 -12.26
CA ARG A 32 -6.19 -13.12 -12.94
C ARG A 32 -7.40 -12.25 -12.61
N ILE A 33 -7.57 -11.84 -11.35
CA ILE A 33 -8.62 -10.91 -10.94
C ILE A 33 -8.43 -9.55 -11.64
N GLU A 34 -7.20 -9.04 -11.70
CA GLU A 34 -6.88 -7.79 -12.40
C GLU A 34 -7.33 -7.83 -13.85
N GLU A 35 -6.91 -8.84 -14.61
CA GLU A 35 -7.25 -8.99 -16.03
C GLU A 35 -8.77 -9.04 -16.24
N GLU A 36 -9.46 -9.85 -15.45
CA GLU A 36 -10.90 -10.04 -15.59
C GLU A 36 -11.70 -8.77 -15.27
N PHE A 37 -11.34 -8.05 -14.20
CA PHE A 37 -12.06 -6.82 -13.83
C PHE A 37 -11.68 -5.64 -14.71
N VAL A 38 -10.46 -5.61 -15.25
CA VAL A 38 -10.08 -4.66 -16.30
C VAL A 38 -10.87 -4.91 -17.59
N GLU A 39 -11.05 -6.17 -17.99
CA GLU A 39 -11.87 -6.51 -19.16
C GLU A 39 -13.34 -6.11 -18.96
N ARG A 40 -13.91 -6.40 -17.78
CA ARG A 40 -15.29 -6.03 -17.42
C ARG A 40 -15.52 -4.52 -17.39
N ALA A 41 -14.52 -3.74 -16.97
CA ALA A 41 -14.60 -2.28 -16.96
C ALA A 41 -14.77 -1.68 -18.37
N GLY A 42 -14.41 -2.41 -19.44
CA GLY A 42 -14.53 -1.95 -20.81
C GLY A 42 -13.81 -0.62 -21.04
N ASP A 43 -14.52 0.37 -21.58
CA ASP A 43 -13.98 1.70 -21.87
C ASP A 43 -13.94 2.64 -20.63
N ASN A 44 -14.31 2.15 -19.44
CA ASN A 44 -14.23 2.94 -18.22
C ASN A 44 -12.78 3.01 -17.72
N GLU A 45 -12.01 3.94 -18.27
CA GLU A 45 -10.59 4.14 -17.94
C GLU A 45 -10.36 4.34 -16.44
N HIS A 46 -11.27 5.02 -15.75
CA HIS A 46 -11.16 5.23 -14.30
C HIS A 46 -11.21 3.90 -13.55
N HIS A 47 -12.16 3.02 -13.89
CA HIS A 47 -12.25 1.69 -13.27
C HIS A 47 -11.04 0.84 -13.60
N VAL A 48 -10.56 0.86 -14.85
CA VAL A 48 -9.34 0.12 -15.24
C VAL A 48 -8.14 0.54 -14.40
N VAL A 49 -7.91 1.85 -14.25
CA VAL A 49 -6.79 2.38 -13.44
C VAL A 49 -6.95 1.98 -11.97
N GLU A 50 -8.15 2.12 -11.43
CA GLU A 50 -8.39 1.83 -10.01
C GLU A 50 -8.28 0.34 -9.68
N THR A 51 -8.79 -0.55 -10.54
CA THR A 51 -8.60 -2.00 -10.40
C THR A 51 -7.12 -2.36 -10.36
N ARG A 52 -6.32 -1.81 -11.28
CA ARG A 52 -4.88 -2.04 -11.32
C ARG A 52 -4.19 -1.58 -10.04
N ARG A 53 -4.48 -0.37 -9.56
CA ARG A 53 -3.91 0.15 -8.30
C ARG A 53 -4.21 -0.77 -7.13
N ARG A 54 -5.49 -1.07 -6.92
CA ARG A 54 -5.94 -1.89 -5.78
C ARG A 54 -5.29 -3.26 -5.81
N ILE A 55 -5.15 -3.89 -6.98
CA ILE A 55 -4.43 -5.16 -7.10
C ILE A 55 -2.98 -5.03 -6.63
N THR A 56 -2.26 -4.00 -7.07
CA THR A 56 -0.87 -3.79 -6.65
C THR A 56 -0.76 -3.48 -5.15
N GLU A 57 -1.72 -2.75 -4.57
CA GLU A 57 -1.81 -2.51 -3.12
C GLU A 57 -1.97 -3.82 -2.33
N TRP A 58 -2.80 -4.74 -2.81
CA TRP A 58 -2.98 -6.07 -2.21
C TRP A 58 -1.73 -6.94 -2.36
N LEU A 59 -1.08 -6.93 -3.53
CA LEU A 59 0.18 -7.64 -3.74
C LEU A 59 1.28 -7.19 -2.77
N LEU A 60 1.39 -5.88 -2.50
CA LEU A 60 2.37 -5.36 -1.55
C LEU A 60 2.05 -5.79 -0.11
N SER A 61 0.76 -5.79 0.24
CA SER A 61 0.29 -6.28 1.54
C SER A 61 0.58 -7.77 1.73
N GLU A 62 0.37 -8.56 0.68
CA GLU A 62 0.69 -10.00 0.65
C GLU A 62 2.20 -10.23 0.77
N ALA A 63 3.01 -9.46 0.06
CA ALA A 63 4.46 -9.57 0.12
C ALA A 63 5.01 -9.29 1.53
N LEU A 64 4.40 -8.35 2.27
CA LEU A 64 4.72 -8.13 3.67
C LEU A 64 4.29 -9.33 4.54
N ARG A 65 3.06 -9.81 4.36
CA ARG A 65 2.48 -10.90 5.16
C ARG A 65 3.27 -12.20 5.03
N ASP A 66 3.72 -12.51 3.82
CA ASP A 66 4.45 -13.73 3.49
C ASP A 66 5.98 -13.53 3.57
N GLU A 67 6.42 -12.46 4.24
CA GLU A 67 7.82 -12.14 4.52
C GLU A 67 8.74 -12.18 3.30
N GLN A 68 8.27 -11.68 2.15
CA GLN A 68 8.99 -11.80 0.89
C GLN A 68 10.32 -11.00 0.88
N PRO A 69 11.30 -11.44 0.07
CA PRO A 69 12.56 -10.72 -0.10
C PRO A 69 12.36 -9.27 -0.54
N HIS A 70 13.31 -8.40 -0.16
CA HIS A 70 13.23 -6.97 -0.49
C HIS A 70 13.07 -6.70 -1.99
N GLU A 71 13.72 -7.48 -2.84
CA GLU A 71 13.65 -7.28 -4.30
C GLU A 71 12.21 -7.42 -4.82
N VAL A 72 11.47 -8.41 -4.32
CA VAL A 72 10.05 -8.61 -4.66
C VAL A 72 9.21 -7.44 -4.16
N CYS A 73 9.39 -7.04 -2.90
CA CYS A 73 8.68 -5.90 -2.32
C CYS A 73 8.97 -4.60 -3.09
N ARG A 74 10.21 -4.40 -3.53
CA ARG A 74 10.66 -3.22 -4.28
C ARG A 74 10.07 -3.17 -5.68
N GLU A 75 9.99 -4.30 -6.38
CA GLU A 75 9.37 -4.37 -7.70
C GLU A 75 7.88 -4.00 -7.63
N ILE A 76 7.15 -4.56 -6.66
CA ILE A 76 5.73 -4.22 -6.44
C ILE A 76 5.57 -2.74 -6.06
N TRP A 77 6.47 -2.22 -5.20
CA TRP A 77 6.46 -0.81 -4.83
C TRP A 77 6.68 0.12 -6.03
N HIS A 78 7.64 -0.20 -6.90
CA HIS A 78 7.86 0.58 -8.12
C HIS A 78 6.66 0.55 -9.05
N GLU A 79 6.04 -0.62 -9.24
CA GLU A 79 4.80 -0.74 -10.00
C GLU A 79 3.69 0.13 -9.40
N LEU A 80 3.57 0.16 -8.08
CA LEU A 80 2.58 1.00 -7.39
C LEU A 80 2.85 2.50 -7.61
N LEU A 81 4.12 2.92 -7.57
CA LEU A 81 4.52 4.30 -7.90
C LEU A 81 4.18 4.68 -9.34
N GLU A 82 4.40 3.78 -10.30
CA GLU A 82 4.06 4.00 -11.71
C GLU A 82 2.55 4.14 -11.93
N ARG A 83 1.74 3.34 -11.21
CA ARG A 83 0.27 3.39 -11.26
C ARG A 83 -0.29 4.59 -10.49
N GLY A 84 0.47 5.12 -9.54
CA GLY A 84 0.08 6.18 -8.63
C GLY A 84 -0.94 5.73 -7.59
N PHE A 85 -1.32 6.64 -6.69
CA PHE A 85 -2.25 6.36 -5.60
C PHE A 85 -3.62 7.00 -5.86
N SER A 86 -4.68 6.36 -5.39
CA SER A 86 -6.07 6.88 -5.44
C SER A 86 -6.24 8.14 -4.57
N GLY A 87 -5.43 8.27 -3.52
CA GLY A 87 -5.47 9.40 -2.59
C GLY A 87 -4.30 9.41 -1.61
N ILE A 88 -4.26 10.45 -0.79
CA ILE A 88 -3.22 10.65 0.22
C ILE A 88 -3.23 9.53 1.27
N GLU A 89 -4.42 9.06 1.66
CA GLU A 89 -4.59 7.98 2.64
C GLU A 89 -3.91 6.69 2.16
N ASN A 90 -4.21 6.25 0.93
CA ASN A 90 -3.59 5.07 0.33
C ASN A 90 -2.07 5.24 0.18
N ARG A 91 -1.60 6.44 -0.18
CA ARG A 91 -0.16 6.69 -0.27
C ARG A 91 0.53 6.52 1.08
N HIS A 92 0.02 7.10 2.16
CA HIS A 92 0.61 6.90 3.50
C HIS A 92 0.54 5.43 3.92
N TRP A 93 -0.63 4.81 3.73
CA TRP A 93 -0.83 3.41 4.11
C TRP A 93 0.14 2.46 3.41
N MET A 94 0.27 2.56 2.09
CA MET A 94 1.14 1.73 1.27
C MET A 94 2.63 2.02 1.49
N SER A 95 3.00 3.29 1.67
CA SER A 95 4.37 3.67 2.03
C SER A 95 4.78 3.07 3.37
N GLY A 96 3.86 3.07 4.35
CA GLY A 96 4.03 2.40 5.62
C GLY A 96 4.27 0.89 5.48
N ILE A 97 3.49 0.22 4.62
CA ILE A 97 3.68 -1.22 4.34
C ILE A 97 5.05 -1.47 3.70
N TYR A 98 5.41 -0.73 2.66
CA TYR A 98 6.72 -0.91 2.01
C TYR A 98 7.90 -0.64 2.96
N ALA A 99 7.79 0.37 3.83
CA ALA A 99 8.79 0.63 4.85
C ALA A 99 8.93 -0.53 5.85
N ARG A 100 7.84 -1.24 6.17
CA ARG A 100 7.87 -2.47 6.96
C ARG A 100 8.54 -3.63 6.21
N CYS A 101 8.27 -3.79 4.92
CA CYS A 101 9.00 -4.77 4.10
C CYS A 101 10.51 -4.50 4.14
N CYS A 102 10.90 -3.23 4.02
CA CYS A 102 12.31 -2.81 4.13
C CYS A 102 12.88 -3.14 5.51
N GLN A 103 12.15 -2.82 6.58
CA GLN A 103 12.57 -3.09 7.95
C GLN A 103 12.85 -4.58 8.21
N MET A 104 11.92 -5.45 7.80
CA MET A 104 12.03 -6.91 7.95
C MET A 104 13.25 -7.46 7.21
N ASN A 105 13.52 -6.95 6.01
CA ASN A 105 14.67 -7.33 5.20
C ASN A 105 15.99 -6.66 5.64
N GLY A 106 15.96 -5.73 6.60
CA GLY A 106 17.14 -4.97 7.06
C GLY A 106 17.56 -3.82 6.14
N GLU A 107 16.72 -3.44 5.18
CA GLU A 107 16.93 -2.35 4.23
C GLU A 107 16.48 -1.00 4.83
N PHE A 108 17.04 -0.66 5.99
CA PHE A 108 16.54 0.45 6.81
C PHE A 108 16.56 1.81 6.09
N GLU A 109 17.64 2.10 5.36
CA GLU A 109 17.77 3.35 4.60
C GLU A 109 16.71 3.48 3.50
N ALA A 110 16.36 2.37 2.83
CA ALA A 110 15.31 2.36 1.82
C ALA A 110 13.94 2.65 2.46
N GLY A 111 13.67 2.09 3.65
CA GLY A 111 12.46 2.40 4.41
C GLY A 111 12.41 3.87 4.87
N LEU A 112 13.54 4.41 5.33
CA LEU A 112 13.63 5.80 5.78
C LEU A 112 13.40 6.79 4.63
N ALA A 113 13.96 6.52 3.45
CA ALA A 113 13.78 7.34 2.26
C ALA A 113 12.29 7.50 1.84
N VAL A 114 11.45 6.54 2.23
CA VAL A 114 10.01 6.54 1.94
C VAL A 114 9.21 7.25 3.04
N ILE A 115 9.56 7.04 4.31
CA ILE A 115 8.78 7.56 5.46
C ILE A 115 9.14 9.00 5.81
N GLU A 116 10.40 9.41 5.73
CA GLU A 116 10.82 10.76 6.15
C GLU A 116 10.11 11.89 5.36
N PRO A 117 9.90 11.78 4.04
CA PRO A 117 9.12 12.78 3.30
C PRO A 117 7.66 12.87 3.77
N LEU A 118 7.04 11.75 4.15
CA LEU A 118 5.64 11.74 4.62
C LEU A 118 5.48 12.41 5.98
N ILE A 119 6.46 12.21 6.87
CA ILE A 119 6.52 12.91 8.16
C ILE A 119 6.62 14.42 7.93
N ALA A 120 7.55 14.86 7.07
CA ALA A 120 7.73 16.27 6.78
C ALA A 120 6.46 16.91 6.17
N GLU A 121 5.77 16.18 5.30
CA GLU A 121 4.50 16.61 4.71
C GLU A 121 3.39 16.75 5.77
N ALA A 122 3.25 15.75 6.65
CA ALA A 122 2.26 15.80 7.73
C ALA A 122 2.55 16.92 8.73
N GLU A 123 3.82 17.12 9.12
CA GLU A 123 4.25 18.24 9.97
C GLU A 123 3.92 19.59 9.33
N GLN A 124 4.20 19.74 8.03
CA GLN A 124 3.88 20.95 7.28
C GLN A 124 2.36 21.18 7.20
N GLY A 125 1.57 20.14 6.93
CA GLY A 125 0.11 20.23 6.89
C GLY A 125 -0.47 20.65 8.24
N LEU A 126 0.02 20.06 9.34
CA LEU A 126 -0.45 20.36 10.69
C LEU A 126 -0.08 21.77 11.16
N ALA A 127 1.02 22.33 10.65
CA ALA A 127 1.43 23.70 10.90
C ALA A 127 0.50 24.75 10.24
N ASP A 128 -0.27 24.38 9.22
CA ASP A 128 -1.27 25.25 8.60
C ASP A 128 -2.49 25.41 9.53
N PRO A 129 -2.76 26.60 10.09
CA PRO A 129 -3.90 26.81 10.97
C PRO A 129 -5.26 26.74 10.24
N THR A 130 -5.26 26.81 8.90
CA THR A 130 -6.47 26.74 8.07
C THR A 130 -6.86 25.32 7.69
N LEU A 131 -6.02 24.32 8.03
CA LEU A 131 -6.28 22.93 7.73
C LEU A 131 -7.62 22.46 8.35
N PRO A 132 -8.57 21.95 7.55
CA PRO A 132 -9.86 21.50 8.07
C PRO A 132 -9.72 20.36 9.09
N PRO A 133 -10.72 20.15 9.98
CA PRO A 133 -10.62 19.17 11.06
C PRO A 133 -10.36 17.72 10.61
N ASN A 134 -10.98 17.29 9.50
CA ASN A 134 -10.82 15.92 8.99
C ASN A 134 -9.38 15.62 8.51
N PRO A 135 -8.81 16.38 7.54
CA PRO A 135 -7.42 16.15 7.13
C PRO A 135 -6.41 16.41 8.26
N ARG A 136 -6.74 17.28 9.24
CA ARG A 136 -5.93 17.42 10.46
C ARG A 136 -5.88 16.13 11.27
N ALA A 137 -7.03 15.52 11.56
CA ALA A 137 -7.09 14.27 12.31
C ALA A 137 -6.35 13.15 11.57
N PHE A 138 -6.47 13.09 10.24
CA PHE A 138 -5.69 12.17 9.40
C PHE A 138 -4.18 12.36 9.57
N TYR A 139 -3.66 13.59 9.40
CA TYR A 139 -2.23 13.83 9.55
C TYR A 139 -1.72 13.60 10.98
N GLU A 140 -2.50 13.89 12.02
CA GLU A 140 -2.12 13.58 13.40
C GLU A 140 -1.94 12.07 13.61
N GLN A 141 -2.85 11.27 13.05
CA GLN A 141 -2.78 9.81 13.10
C GLN A 141 -1.60 9.26 12.30
N GLU A 142 -1.45 9.66 11.03
CA GLU A 142 -0.37 9.15 10.18
C GLU A 142 0.99 9.63 10.67
N LEU A 143 1.15 10.88 11.14
CA LEU A 143 2.40 11.37 11.71
C LEU A 143 2.86 10.50 12.90
N THR A 144 1.92 10.11 13.77
CA THR A 144 2.22 9.25 14.91
C THR A 144 2.73 7.88 14.44
N ARG A 145 2.06 7.29 13.45
CA ARG A 145 2.44 6.00 12.87
C ARG A 145 3.79 6.07 12.15
N ASP A 146 3.97 7.07 11.31
CA ASP A 146 5.16 7.25 10.48
C ASP A 146 6.39 7.56 11.36
N CYS A 147 6.25 8.39 12.39
CA CYS A 147 7.31 8.60 13.38
C CYS A 147 7.71 7.30 14.07
N LYS A 148 6.74 6.46 14.45
CA LYS A 148 7.04 5.15 15.05
C LYS A 148 7.84 4.27 14.09
N ILE A 149 7.44 4.19 12.83
CA ILE A 149 8.18 3.41 11.80
C ILE A 149 9.61 3.96 11.65
N ARG A 150 9.76 5.28 11.50
CA ARG A 150 11.07 5.94 11.38
C ARG A 150 11.98 5.63 12.57
N ASP A 151 11.46 5.72 13.79
CA ASP A 151 12.26 5.53 14.99
C ASP A 151 12.73 4.07 15.13
N GLU A 152 11.87 3.10 14.75
CA GLU A 152 12.23 1.68 14.70
C GLU A 152 13.26 1.38 13.60
N LEU A 153 13.13 1.99 12.42
CA LEU A 153 14.11 1.91 11.33
C LEU A 153 15.47 2.48 11.75
N LYS A 154 15.50 3.66 12.39
CA LYS A 154 16.74 4.30 12.90
C LYS A 154 17.41 3.48 14.00
N ALA A 155 16.62 2.76 14.80
CA ALA A 155 17.14 1.85 15.80
C ALA A 155 17.68 0.53 15.22
N GLY A 156 17.51 0.28 13.92
CA GLY A 156 17.91 -0.96 13.26
C GLY A 156 17.13 -2.19 13.76
N ILE A 157 15.91 -1.98 14.27
CA ILE A 157 15.06 -3.07 14.77
C ILE A 157 14.44 -3.76 13.55
N ARG A 158 14.65 -5.07 13.42
CA ARG A 158 13.89 -5.89 12.47
C ARG A 158 12.48 -6.09 13.01
N GLY A 159 11.49 -5.79 12.15
CA GLY A 159 10.06 -5.91 12.44
C GLY A 159 9.61 -7.36 12.50
#